data_AF-E1ZCH7-F1
#
_entry.id   AF-E1ZCH7-F1
#
_cell.length_a   1.000
_cell.length_b   1.000
_cell.length_c   1.000
_cell.angle_alpha   90.00
_cell.angle_beta   90.00
_cell.angle_gamma   90.00
#
_symmetry.space_group_name_H-M   'P 1'
#
loop_
_entity.id
_entity.type
_entity.pdbx_description
1 polymer ?
#
loop_
_entity_poly.entity_id
_entity_poly.type
_entity_poly.pdbx_seq_one_letter_code
_entity_poly.pdbx_strand_id
1 'polypeptide(L)'
;YITVDEEAGRALFYVFVQSTSRPRTDPLVLWLNGGPGCSSLGGGFLAELGPFYPTPGGKQLIPNQFAWNSVANVLYLESPAMVGFSYSNTSADARVGDRRTAADSREFLLRWFDRFPQYRSHKFWLSGESYAGHYVPDLADEILRGNRRLCRHGPAGNAWSDATMDNRAAVDFWWSHGVTSGEATNGMASTCDFSKVGPLLAEEVRRQGGVDPPPPAAAALPQPGLSRQRGDWS
;
A
#
# COMPACT_ATOMS: atom_id res chain seq x y z
N TYR A 1 -1.59 -2.67 16.01
CA TYR A 1 -1.87 -3.87 15.20
C TYR A 1 -3.36 -4.03 14.93
N ILE A 2 -3.69 -4.57 13.77
CA ILE A 2 -4.98 -5.14 13.42
C ILE A 2 -4.68 -6.54 12.86
N THR A 3 -5.26 -7.59 13.45
CA THR A 3 -5.19 -8.95 12.90
C THR A 3 -6.02 -9.00 11.62
N VAL A 4 -5.46 -9.50 10.53
CA VAL A 4 -6.14 -9.63 9.22
C VAL A 4 -6.45 -11.08 8.87
N ASP A 5 -5.81 -12.04 9.56
CA ASP A 5 -6.06 -13.48 9.43
C ASP A 5 -5.79 -14.14 10.78
N GLU A 6 -6.84 -14.65 11.41
CA GLU A 6 -6.75 -15.28 12.74
C GLU A 6 -6.09 -16.66 12.66
N GLU A 7 -6.30 -17.41 11.57
CA GLU A 7 -5.79 -18.77 11.41
C GLU A 7 -4.27 -18.74 11.19
N ALA A 8 -3.82 -17.85 10.32
CA ALA A 8 -2.39 -17.67 10.08
C ALA A 8 -1.68 -16.91 11.21
N GLY A 9 -2.43 -16.27 12.11
CA GLY A 9 -1.91 -15.34 13.10
C GLY A 9 -1.23 -14.13 12.45
N ARG A 10 -1.82 -13.60 11.38
CA ARG A 10 -1.28 -12.51 10.57
C ARG A 10 -1.85 -11.17 11.03
N ALA A 11 -0.98 -10.23 11.39
CA ALA A 11 -1.38 -8.91 11.88
C ALA A 11 -0.51 -7.79 11.30
N LEU A 12 -1.17 -6.72 10.88
CA LEU A 12 -0.50 -5.54 10.32
C LEU A 12 -0.35 -4.44 11.38
N PHE A 13 0.85 -3.88 11.44
CA PHE A 13 1.19 -2.71 12.25
C PHE A 13 0.84 -1.42 11.51
N TYR A 14 0.44 -0.40 12.27
CA TYR A 14 0.15 0.91 11.72
C TYR A 14 0.52 2.01 12.71
N VAL A 15 0.86 3.18 12.17
CA VAL A 15 0.92 4.43 12.91
C VAL A 15 -0.15 5.35 12.35
N PHE A 16 -0.95 5.95 13.24
CA PHE A 16 -2.00 6.89 12.87
C PHE A 16 -1.73 8.25 13.50
N VAL A 17 -1.71 9.29 12.67
CA VAL A 17 -1.47 10.67 13.10
C VAL A 17 -2.65 11.53 12.70
N GLN A 18 -3.26 12.19 13.68
CA GLN A 18 -4.39 13.07 13.44
C GLN A 18 -3.95 14.39 12.78
N SER A 19 -4.87 15.01 12.06
CA SER A 19 -4.67 16.37 11.55
C SER A 19 -4.44 17.34 12.71
N THR A 20 -3.46 18.24 12.57
CA THR A 20 -3.25 19.35 13.51
C THR A 20 -4.16 20.54 13.22
N SER A 21 -4.86 20.56 12.08
CA SER A 21 -5.82 21.61 11.73
C SER A 21 -7.24 21.28 12.24
N ARG A 22 -7.97 20.39 11.56
CA ARG A 22 -9.35 20.00 11.93
C ARG A 22 -9.52 18.47 11.85
N PRO A 23 -9.02 17.70 12.83
CA PRO A 23 -9.00 16.23 12.77
C PRO A 23 -10.38 15.57 12.61
N ARG A 24 -11.45 16.24 13.06
CA ARG A 24 -12.83 15.75 12.92
C ARG A 24 -13.40 15.87 11.50
N THR A 25 -12.83 16.70 10.64
CA THR A 25 -13.41 17.01 9.31
C THR A 25 -12.42 16.91 8.16
N ASP A 26 -11.12 17.07 8.45
CA ASP A 26 -10.05 16.91 7.47
C ASP A 26 -10.01 15.46 6.96
N PRO A 27 -9.59 15.23 5.71
CA PRO A 27 -9.61 13.90 5.10
C PRO A 27 -8.81 12.85 5.88
N LEU A 28 -9.15 11.59 5.68
CA LEU A 28 -8.32 10.44 6.05
C LEU A 28 -7.50 10.02 4.83
N VAL A 29 -6.20 9.84 5.01
CA VAL A 29 -5.25 9.42 3.97
C VAL A 29 -4.55 8.15 4.45
N LEU A 30 -4.65 7.07 3.67
CA LEU A 30 -3.76 5.91 3.82
C LEU A 30 -2.49 6.14 3.00
N TRP A 31 -1.33 5.93 3.61
CA TRP A 31 -0.02 5.97 2.97
C TRP A 31 0.64 4.59 2.96
N LEU A 32 1.14 4.20 1.79
CA LEU A 32 1.86 2.95 1.54
C LEU A 32 3.20 3.24 0.84
N ASN A 33 4.33 2.87 1.44
CA ASN A 33 5.58 2.77 0.69
C ASN A 33 5.63 1.46 -0.13
N GLY A 34 6.41 1.47 -1.21
CA GLY A 34 6.56 0.34 -2.13
C GLY A 34 7.61 -0.70 -1.71
N GLY A 35 8.65 -0.85 -2.54
CA GLY A 35 9.70 -1.86 -2.38
C GLY A 35 9.68 -2.87 -3.53
N PRO A 36 8.86 -3.92 -3.50
CA PRO A 36 7.90 -4.34 -2.46
C PRO A 36 8.59 -4.72 -1.13
N GLY A 37 7.88 -4.52 -0.01
CA GLY A 37 8.37 -4.90 1.32
C GLY A 37 9.07 -3.79 2.12
N CYS A 38 9.05 -2.55 1.63
CA CYS A 38 9.56 -1.40 2.38
C CYS A 38 8.53 -0.93 3.43
N SER A 39 9.03 -0.43 4.57
CA SER A 39 8.18 0.05 5.67
C SER A 39 7.63 1.45 5.41
N SER A 40 6.31 1.61 5.55
CA SER A 40 5.66 2.93 5.57
C SER A 40 5.95 3.76 6.83
N LEU A 41 6.40 3.11 7.90
CA LEU A 41 6.90 3.81 9.08
C LEU A 41 8.30 4.39 8.81
N GLY A 42 9.19 3.58 8.23
CA GLY A 42 10.56 3.99 7.91
C GLY A 42 10.64 5.07 6.82
N GLY A 43 9.94 4.85 5.69
CA GLY A 43 9.86 5.82 4.59
C GLY A 43 8.92 6.96 4.92
N GLY A 44 7.61 6.70 4.81
CA GLY A 44 6.58 7.72 4.92
C GLY A 44 6.62 8.52 6.21
N PHE A 45 6.56 7.84 7.36
CA PHE A 45 6.43 8.53 8.65
C PHE A 45 7.75 9.15 9.14
N LEU A 46 8.88 8.45 9.06
CA LEU A 46 10.15 8.92 9.63
C LEU A 46 11.06 9.67 8.66
N ALA A 47 10.89 9.51 7.34
CA ALA A 47 11.83 10.05 6.34
C ALA A 47 11.20 11.01 5.33
N GLU A 48 9.87 11.01 5.17
CA GLU A 48 9.20 11.76 4.09
C GLU A 48 8.18 12.79 4.61
N LEU A 49 6.98 12.34 4.97
CA LEU A 49 5.80 13.21 5.12
C LEU A 49 5.17 13.18 6.53
N GLY A 50 5.74 12.38 7.42
CA GLY A 50 5.33 12.32 8.82
C GLY A 50 5.68 13.58 9.61
N PRO A 51 5.14 13.67 10.84
CA PRO A 51 5.24 14.87 11.69
C PRO A 51 6.67 15.16 12.17
N PHE A 52 7.57 14.18 12.13
CA PHE A 52 8.91 14.31 12.67
C PHE A 52 9.95 13.55 11.85
N TYR A 53 11.19 14.06 11.83
CA TYR A 53 12.36 13.34 11.35
C TYR A 53 13.27 12.94 12.52
N PRO A 54 13.93 11.78 12.47
CA PRO A 54 14.95 11.42 13.45
C PRO A 54 16.22 12.25 13.23
N THR A 55 16.85 12.71 14.32
CA THR A 55 18.20 13.30 14.24
C THR A 55 19.24 12.24 13.86
N PRO A 56 20.42 12.64 13.35
CA PRO A 56 21.55 11.71 13.24
C PRO A 56 21.77 10.94 14.54
N GLY A 57 21.86 9.61 14.46
CA GLY A 57 21.97 8.72 15.62
C GLY A 57 20.66 8.39 16.35
N GLY A 58 19.50 8.86 15.86
CA GLY A 58 18.17 8.40 16.28
C GLY A 58 17.78 8.71 17.73
N LYS A 59 18.45 9.66 18.40
CA LYS A 59 18.20 9.98 19.81
C LYS A 59 17.09 11.01 20.04
N GLN A 60 16.75 11.81 19.03
CA GLN A 60 15.75 12.86 19.11
C GLN A 60 14.92 12.92 17.83
N LEU A 61 13.76 13.57 17.91
CA LEU A 61 12.87 13.84 16.80
C LEU A 61 12.79 15.36 16.57
N ILE A 62 12.91 15.78 15.31
CA ILE A 62 12.75 17.18 14.90
C ILE A 62 11.42 17.36 14.15
N PRO A 63 10.62 18.39 14.43
CA PRO A 63 9.35 18.62 13.73
C PRO A 63 9.52 18.84 12.23
N ASN A 64 8.66 18.21 11.44
CA ASN A 64 8.54 18.45 10.01
C ASN A 64 7.52 19.58 9.75
N GLN A 65 7.99 20.73 9.28
CA GLN A 65 7.14 21.89 8.99
C GLN A 65 6.19 21.65 7.79
N PHE A 66 6.47 20.64 6.97
CA PHE A 66 5.69 20.28 5.78
C PHE A 66 4.95 18.95 5.94
N ALA A 67 4.75 18.51 7.20
CA ALA A 67 4.08 17.26 7.48
C ALA A 67 2.66 17.24 6.89
N TRP A 68 2.29 16.12 6.27
CA TRP A 68 0.96 15.97 5.66
C TRP A 68 -0.16 15.99 6.70
N ASN A 69 0.16 15.66 7.96
CA ASN A 69 -0.81 15.78 9.04
C ASN A 69 -1.13 17.24 9.43
N SER A 70 -0.58 18.24 8.73
CA SER A 70 -1.07 19.63 8.83
C SER A 70 -2.45 19.84 8.20
N VAL A 71 -2.86 18.96 7.27
CA VAL A 71 -4.11 19.09 6.49
C VAL A 71 -4.92 17.80 6.38
N ALA A 72 -4.43 16.69 6.94
CA ALA A 72 -5.09 15.39 6.87
C ALA A 72 -4.84 14.53 8.12
N ASN A 73 -5.71 13.57 8.36
CA ASN A 73 -5.43 12.44 9.24
C ASN A 73 -4.69 11.39 8.41
N VAL A 74 -3.47 11.01 8.80
CA VAL A 74 -2.61 10.15 7.99
C VAL A 74 -2.39 8.81 8.69
N LEU A 75 -2.67 7.73 7.98
CA LEU A 75 -2.52 6.34 8.40
C LEU A 75 -1.36 5.71 7.62
N TYR A 76 -0.27 5.40 8.31
CA TYR A 76 0.90 4.72 7.75
C TYR A 76 0.76 3.24 8.06
N LEU A 77 0.61 2.42 7.04
CA LEU A 77 0.41 0.98 7.17
C LEU A 77 1.68 0.22 6.75
N GLU A 78 2.20 -0.62 7.62
CA GLU A 78 3.25 -1.57 7.25
C GLU A 78 2.60 -2.81 6.62
N SER A 79 2.71 -2.94 5.30
CA SER A 79 2.09 -4.01 4.52
C SER A 79 3.06 -4.45 3.42
N PRO A 80 3.09 -5.75 3.06
CA PRO A 80 2.35 -6.88 3.65
C PRO A 80 2.90 -7.31 5.03
N ALA A 81 2.38 -8.42 5.56
CA ALA A 81 3.00 -9.07 6.72
C ALA A 81 4.47 -9.40 6.45
N MET A 82 5.30 -9.39 7.51
CA MET A 82 6.77 -9.43 7.48
C MET A 82 7.45 -8.10 7.14
N VAL A 83 6.71 -7.02 6.87
CA VAL A 83 7.27 -5.67 6.71
C VAL A 83 7.33 -4.96 8.05
N GLY A 84 8.54 -4.54 8.45
CA GLY A 84 8.75 -3.77 9.67
C GLY A 84 8.27 -4.52 10.92
N PHE A 85 7.24 -3.99 11.58
CA PHE A 85 6.63 -4.61 12.75
C PHE A 85 5.43 -5.51 12.41
N SER A 86 4.91 -5.49 11.18
CA SER A 86 3.86 -6.43 10.75
C SER A 86 4.39 -7.85 10.69
N TYR A 87 3.58 -8.82 11.13
CA TYR A 87 4.04 -10.21 11.29
C TYR A 87 2.96 -11.24 10.88
N SER A 88 3.41 -12.48 10.70
CA SER A 88 2.55 -13.67 10.66
C SER A 88 3.17 -14.78 11.50
N ASN A 89 2.34 -15.54 12.22
CA ASN A 89 2.77 -16.76 12.90
C ASN A 89 3.02 -17.91 11.90
N THR A 90 2.60 -17.74 10.64
CA THR A 90 2.79 -18.70 9.55
C THR A 90 3.94 -18.28 8.65
N SER A 91 5.05 -19.01 8.68
CA SER A 91 6.27 -18.67 7.92
C SER A 91 6.08 -18.66 6.40
N ALA A 92 5.13 -19.43 5.87
CA ALA A 92 4.78 -19.43 4.46
C ALA A 92 4.23 -18.08 3.98
N ASP A 93 3.74 -17.22 4.88
CA ASP A 93 3.28 -15.87 4.55
C ASP A 93 4.42 -14.91 4.16
N ALA A 94 5.68 -15.32 4.30
CA ALA A 94 6.80 -14.59 3.70
C ALA A 94 6.76 -14.60 2.16
N ARG A 95 6.08 -15.56 1.53
CA ARG A 95 5.82 -15.57 0.08
C ARG A 95 4.47 -14.91 -0.17
N VAL A 96 4.49 -13.69 -0.69
CA VAL A 96 3.30 -12.84 -0.87
C VAL A 96 3.31 -12.19 -2.25
N GLY A 97 2.12 -11.93 -2.79
CA GLY A 97 1.93 -11.19 -4.03
C GLY A 97 0.89 -10.08 -3.87
N ASP A 98 0.71 -9.31 -4.94
CA ASP A 98 -0.13 -8.10 -4.95
C ASP A 98 -1.56 -8.40 -4.50
N ARG A 99 -2.13 -9.51 -4.96
CA ARG A 99 -3.50 -9.93 -4.62
C ARG A 99 -3.72 -10.15 -3.12
N ARG A 100 -2.85 -10.93 -2.47
CA ARG A 100 -2.98 -11.14 -1.00
C ARG A 100 -2.72 -9.83 -0.25
N THR A 101 -1.77 -9.03 -0.71
CA THR A 101 -1.45 -7.72 -0.11
C THR A 101 -2.66 -6.78 -0.15
N ALA A 102 -3.39 -6.71 -1.27
CA ALA A 102 -4.61 -5.92 -1.41
C ALA A 102 -5.74 -6.46 -0.53
N ALA A 103 -5.97 -7.78 -0.51
CA ALA A 103 -6.99 -8.41 0.32
C ALA A 103 -6.76 -8.19 1.82
N ASP A 104 -5.54 -8.41 2.32
CA ASP A 104 -5.17 -8.18 3.71
C ASP A 104 -5.26 -6.70 4.09
N SER A 105 -4.86 -5.78 3.18
CA SER A 105 -4.96 -4.34 3.43
C SER A 105 -6.42 -3.85 3.45
N ARG A 106 -7.31 -4.47 2.66
CA ARG A 106 -8.75 -4.22 2.73
C ARG A 106 -9.33 -4.70 4.06
N GLU A 107 -9.00 -5.92 4.49
CA GLU A 107 -9.44 -6.46 5.78
C GLU A 107 -8.94 -5.60 6.95
N PHE A 108 -7.69 -5.14 6.87
CA PHE A 108 -7.12 -4.17 7.80
C PHE A 108 -8.00 -2.92 7.89
N LEU A 109 -8.37 -2.31 6.76
CA LEU A 109 -9.18 -1.09 6.74
C LEU A 109 -10.57 -1.31 7.34
N LEU A 110 -11.24 -2.43 7.01
CA LEU A 110 -12.55 -2.77 7.58
C LEU A 110 -12.49 -2.83 9.12
N ARG A 111 -11.55 -3.61 9.65
CA ARG A 111 -11.35 -3.75 11.10
C ARG A 111 -10.85 -2.46 11.76
N TRP A 112 -10.05 -1.66 11.05
CA TRP A 112 -9.61 -0.36 11.54
C TRP A 112 -10.79 0.60 11.66
N PHE A 113 -11.71 0.64 10.68
CA PHE A 113 -12.93 1.44 10.77
C PHE A 113 -13.94 0.93 11.80
N ASP A 114 -13.90 -0.35 12.17
CA ASP A 114 -14.65 -0.86 13.34
C ASP A 114 -14.07 -0.33 14.64
N ARG A 115 -12.73 -0.24 14.74
CA ARG A 115 -12.05 0.33 15.91
C ARG A 115 -12.16 1.85 16.01
N PHE A 116 -12.19 2.55 14.87
CA PHE A 116 -12.26 4.01 14.80
C PHE A 116 -13.46 4.48 13.95
N PRO A 117 -14.70 4.21 14.40
CA PRO A 117 -15.90 4.45 13.60
C PRO A 117 -16.12 5.92 13.23
N GLN A 118 -15.57 6.86 14.02
CA GLN A 118 -15.66 8.30 13.75
C GLN A 118 -15.00 8.75 12.45
N TYR A 119 -14.15 7.92 11.83
CA TYR A 119 -13.49 8.24 10.56
C TYR A 119 -14.23 7.70 9.33
N ARG A 120 -15.32 6.94 9.51
CA ARG A 120 -16.08 6.36 8.39
C ARG A 120 -16.73 7.40 7.48
N SER A 121 -17.02 8.60 8.00
CA SER A 121 -17.62 9.70 7.25
C SER A 121 -16.60 10.64 6.62
N HIS A 122 -15.30 10.46 6.91
CA HIS A 122 -14.25 11.30 6.36
C HIS A 122 -14.07 11.03 4.87
N LYS A 123 -13.69 12.06 4.11
CA LYS A 123 -13.18 11.85 2.75
C LYS A 123 -11.94 10.98 2.84
N PHE A 124 -11.97 9.81 2.22
CA PHE A 124 -10.90 8.83 2.28
C PHE A 124 -10.09 8.80 0.98
N TRP A 125 -8.76 8.86 1.11
CA TRP A 125 -7.79 8.81 0.03
C TRP A 125 -6.80 7.67 0.21
N LEU A 126 -6.54 6.95 -0.87
CA LEU A 126 -5.43 6.01 -0.96
C LEU A 126 -4.24 6.70 -1.64
N SER A 127 -3.06 6.57 -1.08
CA SER A 127 -1.83 7.16 -1.61
C SER A 127 -0.63 6.27 -1.29
N GLY A 128 0.47 6.47 -2.02
CA GLY A 128 1.69 5.74 -1.79
C GLY A 128 2.81 6.12 -2.75
N GLU A 129 3.95 5.44 -2.64
CA GLU A 129 5.14 5.69 -3.44
C GLU A 129 5.72 4.40 -4.07
N SER A 130 6.37 4.52 -5.23
CA SER A 130 7.17 3.45 -5.85
C SER A 130 6.29 2.25 -6.23
N TYR A 131 6.59 1.04 -5.75
CA TYR A 131 5.77 -0.16 -5.97
C TYR A 131 4.34 -0.03 -5.42
N ALA A 132 4.05 0.97 -4.58
CA ALA A 132 2.67 1.30 -4.24
C ALA A 132 1.84 1.79 -5.45
N GLY A 133 2.48 2.06 -6.59
CA GLY A 133 1.82 2.14 -7.90
C GLY A 133 1.02 0.88 -8.28
N HIS A 134 1.35 -0.28 -7.71
CA HIS A 134 0.52 -1.50 -7.76
C HIS A 134 -0.43 -1.58 -6.55
N TYR A 135 0.09 -1.35 -5.34
CA TYR A 135 -0.72 -1.51 -4.12
C TYR A 135 -1.96 -0.61 -4.06
N VAL A 136 -1.81 0.66 -4.44
CA VAL A 136 -2.90 1.65 -4.38
C VAL A 136 -4.05 1.27 -5.31
N PRO A 137 -3.85 1.05 -6.63
CA PRO A 137 -4.95 0.66 -7.50
C PRO A 137 -5.53 -0.72 -7.17
N ASP A 138 -4.71 -1.71 -6.80
CA ASP A 138 -5.22 -3.05 -6.45
C ASP A 138 -6.09 -3.02 -5.19
N LEU A 139 -5.66 -2.31 -4.14
CA LEU A 139 -6.47 -2.10 -2.95
C LEU A 139 -7.76 -1.36 -3.27
N ALA A 140 -7.69 -0.37 -4.15
CA ALA A 140 -8.86 0.40 -4.50
C ALA A 140 -9.89 -0.43 -5.30
N ASP A 141 -9.44 -1.27 -6.22
CA ASP A 141 -10.30 -2.23 -6.93
C ASP A 141 -10.95 -3.22 -5.95
N GLU A 142 -10.18 -3.77 -5.00
CA GLU A 142 -10.71 -4.62 -3.92
C GLU A 142 -11.78 -3.91 -3.06
N ILE A 143 -11.57 -2.63 -2.73
CA ILE A 143 -12.57 -1.82 -2.02
C ILE A 143 -13.82 -1.60 -2.88
N LEU A 144 -13.66 -1.24 -4.15
CA LEU A 144 -14.77 -0.92 -5.05
C LEU A 144 -15.64 -2.14 -5.40
N ARG A 145 -15.03 -3.34 -5.52
CA ARG A 145 -15.74 -4.61 -5.67
C ARG A 145 -16.60 -4.94 -4.45
N GLY A 146 -16.13 -4.60 -3.26
CA GLY A 146 -16.88 -4.81 -2.01
C GLY A 146 -17.88 -3.70 -1.64
N ASN A 147 -17.64 -2.46 -2.05
CA ASN A 147 -18.49 -1.30 -1.73
C ASN A 147 -18.18 -0.09 -2.65
N ARG A 148 -19.08 0.20 -3.61
CA ARG A 148 -18.87 1.22 -4.67
C ARG A 148 -18.86 2.68 -4.19
N ARG A 149 -19.10 2.98 -2.91
CA ARG A 149 -19.27 4.36 -2.41
C ARG A 149 -18.09 4.95 -1.61
N LEU A 150 -17.06 4.15 -1.30
CA LEU A 150 -16.15 4.50 -0.19
C LEU A 150 -14.82 5.17 -0.58
N CYS A 151 -14.37 5.10 -1.83
CA CYS A 151 -12.97 5.39 -2.16
C CYS A 151 -12.78 6.51 -3.19
N ARG A 152 -11.95 7.51 -2.86
CA ARG A 152 -11.32 8.43 -3.81
C ARG A 152 -9.85 8.03 -3.93
N HIS A 153 -9.35 7.90 -5.15
CA HIS A 153 -7.94 7.56 -5.39
C HIS A 153 -7.11 8.83 -5.31
N GLY A 154 -6.06 8.83 -4.49
CA GLY A 154 -5.08 9.91 -4.39
C GLY A 154 -3.86 9.62 -5.27
N PRO A 155 -2.88 10.54 -5.32
CA PRO A 155 -1.69 10.38 -6.15
C PRO A 155 -0.81 9.23 -5.62
N ALA A 156 -0.20 8.50 -6.56
CA ALA A 156 0.95 7.64 -6.29
C ALA A 156 2.23 8.37 -6.77
N GLY A 157 3.16 8.64 -5.85
CA GLY A 157 4.41 9.34 -6.13
C GLY A 157 5.44 8.37 -6.76
N ASN A 158 6.07 8.79 -7.86
CA ASN A 158 7.12 7.99 -8.54
C ASN A 158 6.71 6.52 -8.74
N ALA A 159 5.45 6.32 -9.14
CA ALA A 159 4.83 5.01 -9.21
C ALA A 159 5.45 4.13 -10.29
N TRP A 160 5.66 2.84 -9.96
CA TRP A 160 5.83 1.80 -10.97
C TRP A 160 4.43 1.28 -11.34
N SER A 161 4.09 1.36 -12.63
CA SER A 161 2.72 1.18 -13.12
C SER A 161 2.62 0.28 -14.34
N ASP A 162 3.53 0.45 -15.31
CA ASP A 162 3.63 -0.41 -16.49
C ASP A 162 5.10 -0.74 -16.72
N ALA A 163 5.46 -2.00 -16.52
CA ALA A 163 6.84 -2.46 -16.63
C ALA A 163 7.48 -2.07 -17.97
N THR A 164 6.76 -2.19 -19.08
CA THR A 164 7.35 -1.92 -20.40
C THR A 164 7.65 -0.44 -20.57
N MET A 165 6.68 0.42 -20.24
CA MET A 165 6.83 1.87 -20.37
C MET A 165 7.84 2.41 -19.37
N ASP A 166 7.73 2.04 -18.10
CA ASP A 166 8.56 2.58 -17.03
C ASP A 166 10.02 2.15 -17.20
N ASN A 167 10.28 0.89 -17.56
CA ASN A 167 11.66 0.43 -17.75
C ASN A 167 12.32 1.04 -19.00
N ARG A 168 11.57 1.24 -20.09
CA ARG A 168 12.09 1.93 -21.28
C ARG A 168 12.39 3.40 -20.95
N ALA A 169 11.45 4.08 -20.30
CA ALA A 169 11.62 5.46 -19.89
C ALA A 169 12.80 5.63 -18.91
N ALA A 170 13.03 4.66 -18.02
CA ALA A 170 14.19 4.66 -17.12
C ALA A 170 15.52 4.61 -17.90
N VAL A 171 15.63 3.75 -18.92
CA VAL A 171 16.82 3.68 -19.78
C VAL A 171 17.05 5.00 -20.52
N ASP A 172 15.99 5.57 -21.10
CA ASP A 172 16.07 6.87 -21.79
C ASP A 172 16.45 8.01 -20.83
N PHE A 173 15.90 7.99 -19.61
CA PHE A 173 16.23 8.93 -18.55
C PHE A 173 17.70 8.82 -18.15
N TRP A 174 18.21 7.61 -17.90
CA TRP A 174 19.61 7.41 -17.55
C TRP A 174 20.57 7.86 -18.65
N TRP A 175 20.24 7.60 -19.91
CA TRP A 175 21.05 8.06 -21.03
C TRP A 175 21.07 9.59 -21.15
N SER A 176 19.89 10.21 -21.16
CA SER A 176 19.74 11.67 -21.31
C SER A 176 20.37 12.47 -20.17
N HIS A 177 20.58 11.85 -19.00
CA HIS A 177 21.21 12.48 -17.83
C HIS A 177 22.66 12.03 -17.61
N GLY A 178 23.28 11.35 -18.58
CA GLY A 178 24.69 10.96 -18.51
C GLY A 178 25.02 9.91 -17.44
N VAL A 179 24.02 9.15 -16.98
CA VAL A 179 24.20 8.06 -16.01
C VAL A 179 24.75 6.80 -16.70
N THR A 180 24.45 6.61 -17.99
CA THR A 180 24.89 5.44 -18.77
C THR A 180 25.68 5.85 -20.01
N SER A 181 26.55 4.96 -20.50
CA SER A 181 27.24 5.13 -21.78
C SER A 181 26.32 4.72 -22.93
N GLY A 182 26.59 5.21 -24.15
CA GLY A 182 25.79 4.86 -25.33
C GLY A 182 25.84 3.36 -25.64
N GLU A 183 26.97 2.70 -25.34
CA GLU A 183 27.09 1.24 -25.43
C GLU A 183 26.15 0.53 -24.46
N ALA A 184 26.10 0.96 -23.19
CA ALA A 184 25.20 0.38 -22.19
C ALA A 184 23.72 0.61 -22.55
N THR A 185 23.36 1.82 -22.99
CA THR A 185 21.99 2.14 -23.41
C THR A 185 21.55 1.29 -24.61
N ASN A 186 22.39 1.20 -25.66
CA ASN A 186 22.09 0.38 -26.82
C ASN A 186 22.03 -1.12 -26.47
N GLY A 187 22.91 -1.58 -25.59
CA GLY A 187 22.91 -2.95 -25.07
C GLY A 187 21.59 -3.30 -24.37
N MET A 188 21.15 -2.44 -23.43
CA MET A 188 19.86 -2.62 -22.74
C MET A 188 18.68 -2.58 -23.73
N ALA A 189 18.65 -1.62 -24.65
CA ALA A 189 17.56 -1.48 -25.62
C ALA A 189 17.40 -2.68 -26.57
N SER A 190 18.51 -3.36 -26.89
CA SER A 190 18.53 -4.50 -27.82
C SER A 190 18.42 -5.87 -27.14
N THR A 191 18.76 -5.97 -25.85
CA THR A 191 18.85 -7.25 -25.14
C THR A 191 17.73 -7.46 -24.11
N CYS A 192 17.22 -6.39 -23.48
CA CYS A 192 16.24 -6.51 -22.40
C CYS A 192 14.82 -6.68 -22.94
N ASP A 193 14.10 -7.67 -22.39
CA ASP A 193 12.64 -7.71 -22.46
C ASP A 193 12.07 -6.84 -21.34
N PHE A 194 11.82 -5.57 -21.64
CA PHE A 194 11.34 -4.58 -20.67
C PHE A 194 9.99 -4.93 -20.02
N SER A 195 9.21 -5.84 -20.62
CA SER A 195 7.97 -6.33 -20.02
C SER A 195 8.21 -7.30 -18.85
N LYS A 196 9.43 -7.83 -18.73
CA LYS A 196 9.81 -8.83 -17.71
C LYS A 196 10.81 -8.30 -16.69
N VAL A 197 11.18 -7.02 -16.74
CA VAL A 197 12.05 -6.43 -15.74
C VAL A 197 11.18 -5.88 -14.61
N GLY A 198 11.30 -6.43 -13.40
CA GLY A 198 10.49 -6.03 -12.26
C GLY A 198 10.84 -6.83 -11.00
N PRO A 199 10.40 -6.38 -9.81
CA PRO A 199 10.83 -6.94 -8.54
C PRO A 199 10.32 -8.37 -8.27
N LEU A 200 9.37 -8.88 -9.05
CA LEU A 200 8.92 -10.27 -9.00
C LEU A 200 8.62 -10.79 -10.41
N LEU A 201 9.50 -11.67 -10.94
CA LEU A 201 9.20 -12.43 -12.14
C LEU A 201 8.11 -13.46 -11.82
N ALA A 202 7.00 -13.45 -12.57
CA ALA A 202 5.95 -14.47 -12.45
C ALA A 202 6.49 -15.91 -12.59
N GLU A 203 7.61 -16.08 -13.31
CA GLU A 203 8.30 -17.36 -13.46
C GLU A 203 9.09 -17.76 -12.20
N GLU A 204 9.67 -16.81 -11.46
CA GLU A 204 10.33 -17.06 -10.17
C GLU A 204 9.31 -17.35 -9.07
N VAL A 205 8.17 -16.65 -9.06
CA VAL A 205 7.05 -16.97 -8.16
C VAL A 205 6.53 -18.39 -8.43
N ARG A 206 6.35 -18.78 -9.71
CA ARG A 206 5.97 -20.16 -10.08
C ARG A 206 7.03 -21.20 -9.72
N ARG A 207 8.32 -20.93 -9.97
CA ARG A 207 9.43 -21.83 -9.60
C ARG A 207 9.56 -22.01 -8.09
N GLN A 208 9.15 -21.01 -7.31
CA GLN A 208 9.14 -21.05 -5.86
C GLN A 208 7.84 -21.62 -5.26
N GLY A 209 6.93 -22.15 -6.08
CA GLY A 209 5.69 -22.77 -5.62
C GLY A 209 4.56 -21.79 -5.25
N GLY A 210 4.70 -20.50 -5.58
CA GLY A 210 3.63 -19.52 -5.46
C GLY A 210 2.63 -19.68 -6.60
N VAL A 211 1.55 -20.42 -6.35
CA VAL A 211 0.38 -20.41 -7.23
C VAL A 211 -0.66 -19.57 -6.51
N ASP A 212 -1.06 -18.45 -7.10
CA ASP A 212 -2.26 -17.77 -6.67
C ASP A 212 -3.43 -18.75 -6.85
N PRO A 213 -4.15 -19.13 -5.76
CA PRO A 213 -5.33 -19.94 -5.92
C PRO A 213 -6.34 -19.19 -6.81
N PRO A 214 -7.09 -19.91 -7.67
CA PRO A 214 -8.18 -19.29 -8.40
C PRO A 214 -9.13 -18.59 -7.42
N PRO A 215 -9.80 -17.50 -7.83
CA PRO A 215 -10.73 -16.81 -6.94
C PRO A 215 -11.68 -17.80 -6.28
N PRO A 216 -11.90 -17.70 -4.94
CA PRO A 216 -13.03 -18.38 -4.36
C PRO A 216 -14.25 -17.92 -5.16
N ALA A 217 -15.05 -18.87 -5.65
CA ALA A 217 -16.36 -18.55 -6.18
C ALA A 217 -17.03 -17.65 -5.14
N ALA A 218 -17.53 -16.50 -5.56
CA ALA A 218 -18.20 -15.56 -4.68
C ALA A 218 -19.23 -16.35 -3.87
N ALA A 219 -18.92 -16.64 -2.61
CA ALA A 219 -19.85 -17.31 -1.75
C ALA A 219 -21.01 -16.33 -1.61
N ALA A 220 -22.17 -16.69 -2.16
CA ALA A 220 -23.39 -16.02 -1.80
C ALA A 220 -23.51 -16.13 -0.28
N LEU A 221 -23.25 -15.03 0.43
CA LEU A 221 -23.40 -14.99 1.87
C LEU A 221 -24.85 -15.35 2.18
N PRO A 222 -25.11 -16.24 3.17
CA PRO A 222 -26.46 -16.49 3.63
C PRO A 222 -27.05 -15.17 4.11
N GLN A 223 -28.20 -14.80 3.55
CA GLN A 223 -28.99 -13.65 3.96
C GLN A 223 -29.22 -13.75 5.47
N PRO A 224 -28.67 -12.83 6.30
CA PRO A 224 -29.08 -12.74 7.68
C PRO A 224 -30.55 -12.31 7.67
N GLY A 225 -31.39 -13.04 8.41
CA GLY A 225 -32.81 -12.74 8.55
C GLY A 225 -33.02 -11.25 8.76
N LEU A 226 -33.71 -10.63 7.81
CA LEU A 226 -34.16 -9.25 7.83
C LEU A 226 -35.02 -8.99 9.07
N SER A 227 -34.40 -8.62 10.19
CA SER A 227 -35.03 -7.65 11.07
C SER A 227 -34.67 -6.28 10.52
N ARG A 228 -35.70 -5.58 10.03
CA ARG A 228 -35.62 -4.25 9.45
C ARG A 228 -34.99 -3.28 10.46
N GLN A 229 -33.78 -2.81 10.19
CA GLN A 229 -33.45 -1.41 10.41
C GLN A 229 -32.80 -0.86 9.15
N ARG A 230 -33.58 -0.05 8.42
CA ARG A 230 -33.07 0.87 7.41
C ARG A 230 -32.29 1.94 8.16
N GLY A 231 -30.98 1.80 8.22
CA GLY A 231 -30.09 2.94 8.43
C GLY A 231 -29.69 3.44 7.06
N ASP A 232 -30.38 4.47 6.58
CA ASP A 232 -29.92 5.25 5.44
C ASP A 232 -28.61 5.93 5.87
N TRP A 233 -27.53 5.62 5.15
CA TRP A 233 -26.22 6.24 5.34
C TRP A 233 -26.20 7.51 4.49
N SER A 234 -26.66 8.62 5.07
CA SER A 234 -26.53 9.99 4.56
C SER A 234 -25.65 10.82 5.48
#